data_AF-A0A948PWR6-F1
#
_entry.id   AF-A0A948PWR6-F1
#
_cell.length_a   1.000
_cell.length_b   1.000
_cell.length_c   1.000
_cell.angle_alpha   90.00
_cell.angle_beta   90.00
_cell.angle_gamma   90.00
#
_symmetry.space_group_name_H-M   'P 1'
#
loop_
_entity.id
_entity.type
_entity.pdbx_description
1 polymer ?
#
loop_
_entity_poly.entity_id
_entity_poly.type
_entity_poly.pdbx_seq_one_letter_code
_entity_poly.pdbx_strand_id
1 'polypeptide(L)'
;MTNDLIWQNKTVVFLDLETTGLTPGQDRIIEIGALKTRGRKEVAAFESLVKPGIPIPSFVTRLTGLTEAEISEKGRELQPILNELQEFIGDCPLIGHNLNFDLSFLKAAGLDLPNQTLDTAILTALIRPVEKHYSLRVLAKKFFNETETHRSLSDARQTFKLLWAIIDRIEIGDRSLLEKMAQLLAGTEPLLSELFQELSTQNVNRKVQNVKSKEENDWREKTEPEELTVPVKEEEITSLLEKDGFLTKLTNYEHRPQQLEMAKLVCAAFNDSAKLVVEAPTGVGKTLSYLIPAIIFATVNRRRVVISTNTKNLQTQIWEKELPFLKENLPNLKWRASRLLG
;
A
#
# COMPACT_ATOMS: atom_id res chain seq x y z
N MET A 1 -18.14 -5.22 19.92
CA MET A 1 -18.01 -4.16 20.94
C MET A 1 -17.49 -2.86 20.30
N THR A 2 -17.99 -2.52 19.11
CA THR A 2 -17.65 -1.35 18.28
C THR A 2 -18.88 -0.44 18.09
N ASN A 3 -19.89 -0.59 18.96
CA ASN A 3 -21.21 0.03 18.82
C ASN A 3 -21.21 1.53 19.14
N ASP A 4 -20.15 2.04 19.75
CA ASP A 4 -20.04 3.45 20.17
C ASP A 4 -19.13 4.28 19.27
N LEU A 5 -18.72 3.76 18.10
CA LEU A 5 -17.98 4.56 17.12
C LEU A 5 -18.90 5.64 16.51
N ILE A 6 -18.42 6.88 16.38
CA ILE A 6 -18.93 7.95 15.53
C ILE A 6 -19.18 7.42 14.12
N TRP A 7 -18.31 6.52 13.64
CA TRP A 7 -18.50 5.78 12.39
C TRP A 7 -19.84 5.02 12.30
N GLN A 8 -20.50 4.65 13.40
CA GLN A 8 -21.85 4.05 13.39
C GLN A 8 -22.94 5.03 12.99
N ASN A 9 -22.70 6.33 13.14
CA ASN A 9 -23.64 7.39 12.77
C ASN A 9 -23.24 8.12 11.48
N LYS A 10 -22.01 7.92 11.00
CA LYS A 10 -21.52 8.52 9.75
C LYS A 10 -22.23 7.92 8.55
N THR A 11 -22.66 8.78 7.64
CA THR A 11 -23.18 8.39 6.33
C THR A 11 -22.04 8.41 5.33
N VAL A 12 -21.81 7.30 4.63
CA VAL A 12 -20.73 7.14 3.65
C VAL A 12 -21.25 6.40 2.42
N VAL A 13 -20.57 6.56 1.29
CA VAL A 13 -20.88 5.86 0.04
C VAL A 13 -19.72 4.95 -0.33
N PHE A 14 -20.01 3.66 -0.48
CA PHE A 14 -19.07 2.71 -1.06
C PHE A 14 -19.22 2.76 -2.58
N LEU A 15 -18.10 2.81 -3.30
CA LEU A 15 -18.07 2.94 -4.76
C LEU A 15 -17.18 1.86 -5.36
N ASP A 16 -17.62 1.32 -6.48
CA ASP A 16 -16.88 0.40 -7.33
C ASP A 16 -17.32 0.57 -8.80
N LEU A 17 -16.42 0.35 -9.74
CA LEU A 17 -16.65 0.43 -11.18
C LEU A 17 -16.13 -0.80 -11.91
N GLU A 18 -16.85 -1.23 -12.95
CA GLU A 18 -16.30 -2.10 -13.99
C GLU A 18 -15.96 -1.31 -15.24
N THR A 19 -14.85 -1.66 -15.88
CA THR A 19 -14.30 -0.93 -17.04
C THR A 19 -13.87 -1.89 -18.16
N THR A 20 -13.70 -1.36 -19.37
CA THR A 20 -13.18 -2.13 -20.51
C THR A 20 -11.68 -2.47 -20.40
N GLY A 21 -10.98 -1.88 -19.44
CA GLY A 21 -9.53 -1.99 -19.26
C GLY A 21 -9.02 -1.08 -18.14
N LEU A 22 -7.69 -0.91 -18.06
CA LEU A 22 -7.05 -0.32 -16.88
C LEU A 22 -6.64 1.15 -17.03
N THR A 23 -6.88 1.77 -18.19
CA THR A 23 -6.32 3.09 -18.53
C THR A 23 -7.42 4.16 -18.61
N PRO A 24 -7.52 5.05 -17.60
CA PRO A 24 -8.48 6.15 -17.62
C PRO A 24 -8.35 7.01 -18.89
N GLY A 25 -9.49 7.41 -19.48
CA GLY A 25 -9.56 8.19 -20.72
C GLY A 25 -9.40 7.39 -22.01
N GLN A 26 -8.65 6.28 -21.98
CA GLN A 26 -8.56 5.35 -23.12
C GLN A 26 -9.63 4.27 -23.04
N ASP A 27 -9.75 3.62 -21.88
CA ASP A 27 -10.78 2.65 -21.56
C ASP A 27 -12.09 3.34 -21.14
N ARG A 28 -13.17 2.58 -21.01
CA ARG A 28 -14.52 3.09 -20.74
C ARG A 28 -15.13 2.39 -19.54
N ILE A 29 -15.89 3.14 -18.74
CA ILE A 29 -16.74 2.60 -17.68
C ILE A 29 -17.89 1.82 -18.35
N ILE A 30 -18.19 0.64 -17.82
CA ILE A 30 -19.28 -0.24 -18.29
C ILE A 30 -20.31 -0.54 -17.21
N GLU A 31 -19.95 -0.43 -15.93
CA GLU A 31 -20.87 -0.54 -14.80
C GLU A 31 -20.44 0.41 -13.68
N ILE A 32 -21.42 0.97 -12.97
CA ILE A 32 -21.21 1.78 -11.77
C ILE A 32 -22.05 1.18 -10.65
N GLY A 33 -21.42 0.88 -9.52
CA GLY A 33 -22.08 0.41 -8.32
C GLY A 33 -21.75 1.33 -7.15
N ALA A 34 -22.77 1.84 -6.47
CA ALA A 34 -22.60 2.62 -5.27
C ALA A 34 -23.60 2.23 -4.17
N LEU A 35 -23.10 2.15 -2.95
CA LEU A 35 -23.86 1.75 -1.77
C LEU A 35 -23.77 2.85 -0.71
N LYS A 36 -24.88 3.53 -0.44
CA LYS A 36 -24.96 4.49 0.65
C LYS A 36 -25.34 3.77 1.94
N THR A 37 -24.56 4.02 2.97
CA THR A 37 -24.77 3.41 4.30
C THR A 37 -24.76 4.48 5.38
N ARG A 38 -25.39 4.17 6.51
CA ARG A 38 -25.22 4.90 7.76
C ARG A 38 -24.79 3.90 8.82
N GLY A 39 -23.51 4.00 9.22
CA GLY A 39 -22.87 2.95 10.00
C GLY A 39 -22.97 1.59 9.32
N ARG A 40 -23.55 0.62 10.04
CA ARG A 40 -23.72 -0.76 9.56
C ARG A 40 -25.02 -1.02 8.79
N LYS A 41 -25.76 0.02 8.43
CA LYS A 41 -27.04 -0.12 7.73
C LYS A 41 -26.92 0.40 6.30
N GLU A 42 -27.30 -0.43 5.34
CA GLU A 42 -27.59 0.00 3.97
C GLU A 42 -28.80 0.96 4.00
N VAL A 43 -28.65 2.12 3.37
CA VAL A 43 -29.66 3.18 3.32
C VAL A 43 -30.19 3.33 1.90
N ALA A 44 -29.31 3.26 0.90
CA ALA A 44 -29.68 3.29 -0.50
C ALA A 44 -28.60 2.60 -1.36
N ALA A 45 -28.98 2.18 -2.55
CA ALA A 45 -28.08 1.61 -3.55
C ALA A 45 -28.32 2.30 -4.89
N PHE A 46 -27.24 2.42 -5.67
CA PHE A 46 -27.22 2.91 -7.03
C PHE A 46 -26.46 1.89 -7.89
N GLU A 47 -27.06 1.50 -9.01
CA GLU A 47 -26.45 0.59 -9.96
C GLU A 47 -26.86 1.02 -11.36
N SER A 48 -25.90 1.13 -12.27
CA SER A 48 -26.18 1.44 -13.67
C SER A 48 -25.15 0.81 -14.59
N LEU A 49 -25.65 0.20 -15.67
CA LEU A 49 -24.83 -0.18 -16.81
C LEU A 49 -24.61 1.03 -17.71
N VAL A 50 -23.42 1.14 -18.27
CA VAL A 50 -22.97 2.25 -19.11
C VAL A 50 -22.70 1.73 -20.51
N LYS A 51 -23.17 2.46 -21.53
CA LYS A 51 -22.79 2.20 -22.92
C LYS A 51 -21.38 2.77 -23.17
N PRO A 52 -20.36 1.93 -23.40
CA PRO A 52 -18.97 2.42 -23.54
C PRO A 52 -18.69 3.06 -24.89
N GLY A 53 -19.53 2.80 -25.91
CA GLY A 53 -19.30 3.27 -27.30
C GLY A 53 -18.13 2.59 -28.01
N ILE A 54 -17.51 1.58 -27.38
CA ILE A 54 -16.44 0.74 -27.94
C ILE A 54 -16.75 -0.74 -27.66
N PRO A 55 -16.21 -1.69 -28.44
CA PRO A 55 -16.37 -3.12 -28.17
C PRO A 55 -15.82 -3.50 -26.80
N ILE A 56 -16.48 -4.44 -26.12
CA ILE A 56 -16.03 -4.91 -24.80
C ILE A 56 -15.04 -6.05 -25.02
N PRO A 57 -13.79 -5.94 -24.53
CA PRO A 57 -12.82 -7.02 -24.69
C PRO A 57 -13.30 -8.33 -24.07
N SER A 58 -13.11 -9.45 -24.76
CA SER A 58 -13.63 -10.76 -24.32
C SER A 58 -13.17 -11.18 -22.91
N PHE A 59 -12.01 -10.70 -22.44
CA PHE A 59 -11.54 -10.98 -21.09
C PHE A 59 -12.38 -10.26 -20.02
N VAL A 60 -12.89 -9.06 -20.31
CA VAL A 60 -13.77 -8.29 -19.41
C VAL A 60 -15.10 -9.00 -19.29
N THR A 61 -15.69 -9.45 -20.39
CA THR A 61 -16.93 -10.25 -20.35
C THR A 61 -16.75 -11.56 -19.58
N ARG A 62 -15.59 -12.23 -19.69
CA ARG A 62 -15.30 -13.43 -18.88
C ARG A 62 -15.14 -13.12 -17.39
N LEU A 63 -14.67 -11.92 -17.05
CA LEU A 63 -14.44 -11.49 -15.68
C LEU A 63 -15.75 -11.07 -15.00
N THR A 64 -16.48 -10.15 -15.63
CA THR A 64 -17.68 -9.47 -15.09
C THR A 64 -18.99 -10.18 -15.40
N GLY A 65 -18.99 -11.07 -16.40
CA GLY A 65 -20.20 -11.64 -16.97
C GLY A 65 -21.00 -10.69 -17.86
N LEU A 66 -20.59 -9.42 -18.01
CA LEU A 66 -21.30 -8.42 -18.82
C LEU A 66 -21.08 -8.67 -20.31
N THR A 67 -22.16 -9.06 -20.98
CA THR A 67 -22.17 -9.29 -22.43
C THR A 67 -22.49 -8.02 -23.20
N GLU A 68 -22.00 -7.91 -24.44
CA GLU A 68 -22.35 -6.78 -25.33
C GLU A 68 -23.87 -6.67 -25.54
N ALA A 69 -24.59 -7.80 -25.58
CA ALA A 69 -26.05 -7.81 -25.69
C ALA A 69 -26.72 -7.16 -24.47
N GLU A 70 -26.29 -7.50 -23.26
CA GLU A 70 -26.83 -6.91 -22.03
C GLU A 70 -26.53 -5.41 -21.93
N ILE A 71 -25.31 -4.97 -22.28
CA ILE A 71 -24.96 -3.54 -22.29
C ILE A 71 -25.74 -2.79 -23.37
N SER A 72 -25.95 -3.39 -24.54
CA SER A 72 -26.74 -2.77 -25.61
C SER A 72 -28.19 -2.56 -25.19
N GLU A 73 -28.79 -3.55 -24.53
CA GLU A 73 -30.18 -3.55 -24.08
C GLU A 73 -30.41 -2.64 -22.87
N LYS A 74 -29.58 -2.77 -21.82
CA LYS A 74 -29.80 -2.13 -20.51
C LYS A 74 -28.91 -0.93 -20.23
N GLY A 75 -27.81 -0.79 -20.98
CA GLY A 75 -26.84 0.29 -20.77
C GLY A 75 -27.42 1.65 -21.11
N ARG A 76 -27.04 2.65 -20.32
CA ARG A 76 -27.44 4.05 -20.47
C ARG A 76 -26.25 4.90 -20.92
N GLU A 77 -26.53 6.10 -21.42
CA GLU A 77 -25.51 7.11 -21.72
C GLU A 77 -24.79 7.53 -20.44
N LEU A 78 -23.48 7.73 -20.50
CA LEU A 78 -22.66 7.97 -19.32
C LEU A 78 -23.02 9.28 -18.59
N GLN A 79 -23.24 10.38 -19.32
CA GLN A 79 -23.40 11.71 -18.70
C GLN A 79 -24.61 11.81 -17.75
N PRO A 80 -25.83 11.33 -18.10
CA PRO A 80 -26.94 11.27 -17.15
C PRO A 80 -26.63 10.45 -15.89
N ILE A 81 -25.94 9.32 -16.04
CA ILE A 81 -25.57 8.44 -14.91
C ILE A 81 -24.59 9.17 -13.97
N LEU A 82 -23.63 9.93 -14.51
CA LEU A 82 -22.69 10.70 -13.70
C LEU A 82 -23.39 11.79 -12.88
N ASN A 83 -24.39 12.47 -13.46
CA ASN A 83 -25.19 13.46 -12.73
C ASN A 83 -25.97 12.80 -11.59
N GLU A 84 -26.65 11.69 -11.86
CA GLU A 84 -27.39 10.93 -10.84
C GLU A 84 -26.46 10.37 -9.75
N LEU A 85 -25.27 9.89 -10.13
CA LEU A 85 -24.25 9.43 -9.20
C LEU A 85 -23.75 10.58 -8.32
N GLN A 86 -23.50 11.76 -8.89
CA GLN A 86 -23.07 12.94 -8.13
C GLN A 86 -24.13 13.35 -7.10
N GLU A 87 -25.41 13.38 -7.50
CA GLU A 87 -26.53 13.63 -6.59
C GLU A 87 -26.66 12.55 -5.52
N PHE A 88 -26.45 11.28 -5.90
CA PHE A 88 -26.44 10.16 -4.97
C PHE A 88 -25.30 10.26 -3.96
N ILE A 89 -24.10 10.69 -4.36
CA ILE A 89 -22.95 10.84 -3.46
C ILE A 89 -23.12 12.07 -2.56
N GLY A 90 -23.45 13.23 -3.15
CA GLY A 90 -23.46 14.52 -2.46
C GLY A 90 -22.12 14.81 -1.77
N ASP A 91 -22.16 15.25 -0.53
CA ASP A 91 -20.95 15.51 0.28
C ASP A 91 -20.48 14.28 1.08
N CYS A 92 -21.07 13.10 0.85
CA CYS A 92 -20.73 11.90 1.62
C CYS A 92 -19.27 11.50 1.35
N PRO A 93 -18.52 11.07 2.37
CA PRO A 93 -17.23 10.43 2.16
C PRO A 93 -17.35 9.16 1.32
N LEU A 94 -16.34 8.90 0.50
CA LEU A 94 -16.26 7.77 -0.41
C LEU A 94 -15.37 6.67 0.16
N ILE A 95 -15.80 5.43 0.02
CA ILE A 95 -15.06 4.25 0.44
C ILE A 95 -14.97 3.28 -0.73
N GLY A 96 -13.80 2.70 -0.96
CA GLY A 96 -13.64 1.67 -1.98
C GLY A 96 -12.53 0.70 -1.62
N HIS A 97 -12.23 -0.17 -2.57
CA HIS A 97 -11.11 -1.09 -2.48
C HIS A 97 -10.22 -0.85 -3.69
N ASN A 98 -9.03 -0.26 -3.51
CA ASN A 98 -8.26 0.34 -4.60
C ASN A 98 -8.97 1.54 -5.26
N LEU A 99 -9.65 2.37 -4.45
CA LEU A 99 -10.60 3.42 -4.86
C LEU A 99 -10.01 4.47 -5.82
N ASN A 100 -8.69 4.69 -5.78
CA ASN A 100 -8.04 5.63 -6.69
C ASN A 100 -8.21 5.22 -8.16
N PHE A 101 -8.35 3.92 -8.44
CA PHE A 101 -8.70 3.42 -9.76
C PHE A 101 -10.04 3.99 -10.23
N ASP A 102 -11.10 3.79 -9.44
CA ASP A 102 -12.46 4.24 -9.75
C ASP A 102 -12.54 5.75 -9.95
N LEU A 103 -11.95 6.50 -9.00
CA LEU A 103 -11.94 7.97 -9.05
C LEU A 103 -11.20 8.49 -10.27
N SER A 104 -10.12 7.83 -10.70
CA SER A 104 -9.40 8.23 -11.92
C SER A 104 -10.25 8.06 -13.18
N PHE A 105 -11.09 7.02 -13.24
CA PHE A 105 -12.03 6.81 -14.34
C PHE A 105 -13.18 7.83 -14.33
N LEU A 106 -13.77 8.10 -13.17
CA LEU A 106 -14.81 9.14 -13.03
C LEU A 106 -14.27 10.52 -13.43
N LYS A 107 -13.06 10.87 -12.96
CA LYS A 107 -12.41 12.13 -13.31
C LYS A 107 -12.16 12.24 -14.82
N ALA A 108 -11.65 11.18 -15.45
CA ALA A 108 -11.46 11.15 -16.90
C ALA A 108 -12.79 11.24 -17.69
N ALA A 109 -13.89 10.78 -17.09
CA ALA A 109 -15.24 10.89 -17.65
C ALA A 109 -15.92 12.25 -17.40
N GLY A 110 -15.28 13.17 -16.66
CA GLY A 110 -15.77 14.51 -16.38
C GLY A 110 -16.39 14.72 -15.01
N LEU A 111 -16.35 13.72 -14.12
CA LEU A 111 -16.85 13.83 -12.74
C LEU A 111 -15.68 13.87 -11.76
N ASP A 112 -15.33 15.07 -11.29
CA ASP A 112 -14.35 15.26 -10.21
C ASP A 112 -15.06 15.26 -8.86
N LEU A 113 -14.65 14.38 -7.95
CA LEU A 113 -15.25 14.19 -6.63
C LEU A 113 -14.26 14.63 -5.55
N PRO A 114 -14.40 15.84 -4.98
CA PRO A 114 -13.50 16.35 -3.94
C PRO A 114 -13.77 15.75 -2.56
N ASN A 115 -14.63 14.74 -2.48
CA ASN A 115 -15.04 14.06 -1.27
C ASN A 115 -13.84 13.44 -0.54
N GLN A 116 -13.92 13.36 0.79
CA GLN A 116 -12.95 12.58 1.56
C GLN A 116 -13.03 11.10 1.16
N THR A 117 -11.89 10.42 1.15
CA THR A 117 -11.78 9.03 0.70
C THR A 117 -11.22 8.11 1.78
N LEU A 118 -11.59 6.83 1.73
CA LEU A 118 -10.95 5.75 2.49
C LEU A 118 -10.78 4.54 1.56
N ASP A 119 -9.56 4.04 1.45
CA ASP A 119 -9.26 2.81 0.74
C ASP A 119 -9.13 1.63 1.71
N THR A 120 -10.01 0.64 1.57
CA THR A 120 -9.99 -0.56 2.42
C THR A 120 -8.78 -1.45 2.18
N ALA A 121 -8.12 -1.39 1.02
CA ALA A 121 -6.86 -2.08 0.77
C ALA A 121 -5.74 -1.47 1.64
N ILE A 122 -5.67 -0.14 1.72
CA ILE A 122 -4.73 0.58 2.58
C ILE A 122 -5.02 0.27 4.06
N LEU A 123 -6.28 0.37 4.48
CA LEU A 123 -6.69 0.00 5.85
C LEU A 123 -6.25 -1.43 6.20
N THR A 124 -6.49 -2.37 5.27
CA THR A 124 -6.10 -3.77 5.47
C THR A 124 -4.59 -3.92 5.59
N ALA A 125 -3.81 -3.25 4.73
CA ALA A 125 -2.36 -3.29 4.79
C ALA A 125 -1.79 -2.72 6.09
N LEU A 126 -2.41 -1.67 6.62
CA LEU A 126 -2.02 -1.05 7.89
C LEU A 126 -2.32 -1.94 9.10
N ILE A 127 -3.48 -2.60 9.11
CA ILE A 127 -3.91 -3.45 10.23
C ILE A 127 -3.38 -4.88 10.14
N ARG A 128 -3.16 -5.38 8.92
CA ARG A 128 -2.71 -6.76 8.65
C ARG A 128 -1.59 -6.78 7.60
N PRO A 129 -0.41 -6.24 7.91
CA PRO A 129 0.69 -6.07 6.94
C PRO A 129 1.29 -7.38 6.41
N VAL A 130 0.92 -8.53 6.98
CA VAL A 130 1.43 -9.86 6.61
C VAL A 130 0.49 -10.65 5.70
N GLU A 131 -0.61 -10.04 5.21
CA GLU A 131 -1.45 -10.70 4.21
C GLU A 131 -0.68 -10.91 2.90
N LYS A 132 -0.79 -12.11 2.34
CA LYS A 132 -0.09 -12.46 1.09
C LYS A 132 -0.67 -11.72 -0.12
N HIS A 133 -1.97 -11.46 -0.09
CA HIS A 133 -2.70 -10.78 -1.15
C HIS A 133 -3.77 -9.89 -0.52
N TYR A 134 -3.91 -8.69 -1.05
CA TYR A 134 -4.84 -7.67 -0.55
C TYR A 134 -6.05 -7.47 -1.45
N SER A 135 -6.22 -8.24 -2.53
CA SER A 135 -7.37 -8.06 -3.42
C SER A 135 -8.69 -8.39 -2.73
N LEU A 136 -9.76 -7.67 -3.09
CA LEU A 136 -11.09 -7.87 -2.53
C LEU A 136 -11.52 -9.34 -2.60
N ARG A 137 -11.34 -10.02 -3.74
CA ARG A 137 -11.54 -11.49 -3.85
C ARG A 137 -10.94 -12.33 -2.72
N VAL A 138 -9.66 -12.10 -2.42
CA VAL A 138 -8.93 -12.92 -1.44
C VAL A 138 -9.40 -12.58 -0.02
N LEU A 139 -9.58 -11.30 0.26
CA LEU A 139 -10.03 -10.84 1.56
C LEU A 139 -11.49 -11.25 1.82
N ALA A 140 -12.37 -11.12 0.83
CA ALA A 140 -13.76 -11.55 0.91
C ALA A 140 -13.88 -13.05 1.22
N LYS A 141 -13.11 -13.87 0.51
CA LYS A 141 -13.05 -15.31 0.76
C LYS A 141 -12.55 -15.61 2.16
N LYS A 142 -11.56 -14.87 2.65
CA LYS A 142 -10.95 -15.07 3.96
C LYS A 142 -11.85 -14.63 5.12
N PHE A 143 -12.46 -13.45 5.04
CA PHE A 143 -13.18 -12.84 6.16
C PHE A 143 -14.63 -13.28 6.25
N PHE A 144 -15.26 -13.65 5.14
CA PHE A 144 -16.68 -13.98 5.09
C PHE A 144 -17.04 -15.13 4.12
N ASN A 145 -16.06 -15.85 3.58
CA ASN A 145 -16.24 -17.04 2.71
C ASN A 145 -17.06 -16.79 1.43
N GLU A 146 -17.11 -15.54 0.95
CA GLU A 146 -17.78 -15.17 -0.30
C GLU A 146 -16.76 -15.11 -1.45
N THR A 147 -17.27 -15.15 -2.68
CA THR A 147 -16.49 -14.93 -3.90
C THR A 147 -16.91 -13.60 -4.51
N GLU A 148 -15.92 -12.81 -4.91
CA GLU A 148 -16.12 -11.62 -5.73
C GLU A 148 -16.82 -12.01 -7.04
N THR A 149 -17.78 -11.19 -7.44
CA THR A 149 -18.59 -11.45 -8.63
C THR A 149 -18.20 -10.58 -9.81
N HIS A 150 -17.31 -9.59 -9.61
CA HIS A 150 -16.95 -8.58 -10.61
C HIS A 150 -18.21 -7.87 -11.13
N ARG A 151 -19.00 -7.41 -10.16
CA ARG A 151 -20.26 -6.69 -10.35
C ARG A 151 -20.29 -5.55 -9.37
N SER A 152 -20.32 -4.33 -9.88
CA SER A 152 -19.91 -3.17 -9.09
C SER A 152 -20.71 -2.99 -7.79
N LEU A 153 -22.04 -3.14 -7.81
CA LEU A 153 -22.82 -2.99 -6.56
C LEU A 153 -22.57 -4.15 -5.58
N SER A 154 -22.34 -5.37 -6.08
CA SER A 154 -21.98 -6.52 -5.25
C SER A 154 -20.64 -6.28 -4.56
N ASP A 155 -19.66 -5.76 -5.30
CA ASP A 155 -18.30 -5.55 -4.80
C ASP A 155 -18.22 -4.32 -3.88
N ALA A 156 -19.04 -3.29 -4.10
CA ALA A 156 -19.28 -2.22 -3.12
C ALA A 156 -19.87 -2.76 -1.80
N ARG A 157 -20.81 -3.72 -1.85
CA ARG A 157 -21.33 -4.40 -0.64
C ARG A 157 -20.29 -5.29 0.03
N GLN A 158 -19.44 -5.98 -0.74
CA GLN A 158 -18.33 -6.76 -0.19
C GLN A 158 -17.30 -5.85 0.50
N THR A 159 -16.99 -4.69 -0.08
CA THR A 159 -16.14 -3.66 0.52
C THR A 159 -16.73 -3.13 1.82
N PHE A 160 -18.04 -2.89 1.87
CA PHE A 160 -18.76 -2.56 3.10
C PHE A 160 -18.62 -3.64 4.18
N LYS A 161 -18.84 -4.92 3.83
CA LYS A 161 -18.63 -6.04 4.76
C LYS A 161 -17.19 -6.11 5.24
N LEU A 162 -16.23 -5.93 4.33
CA LEU A 162 -14.79 -5.97 4.63
C LEU A 162 -14.39 -4.87 5.62
N LEU A 163 -14.82 -3.63 5.41
CA LEU A 163 -14.53 -2.52 6.32
C LEU A 163 -14.94 -2.87 7.76
N TRP A 164 -16.18 -3.30 7.96
CA TRP A 164 -16.67 -3.63 9.30
C TRP A 164 -16.03 -4.91 9.86
N ALA A 165 -15.74 -5.89 9.00
CA ALA A 165 -15.02 -7.09 9.41
C ALA A 165 -13.60 -6.81 9.89
N ILE A 166 -12.92 -5.83 9.28
CA ILE A 166 -11.61 -5.34 9.73
C ILE A 166 -11.76 -4.59 11.05
N ILE A 167 -12.66 -3.60 11.11
CA ILE A 167 -12.89 -2.80 12.33
C ILE A 167 -13.21 -3.71 13.54
N ASP A 168 -14.03 -4.73 13.37
CA ASP A 168 -14.38 -5.68 14.44
C ASP A 168 -13.22 -6.56 14.91
N ARG A 169 -12.19 -6.71 14.07
CA ARG A 169 -11.00 -7.53 14.32
C ARG A 169 -9.76 -6.70 14.61
N ILE A 170 -9.86 -5.36 14.64
CA ILE A 170 -8.77 -4.53 15.15
C ILE A 170 -8.66 -4.84 16.64
N GLU A 171 -7.65 -5.63 16.98
CA GLU A 171 -7.23 -5.77 18.36
C GLU A 171 -6.46 -4.50 18.71
N ILE A 172 -7.05 -3.65 19.55
CA ILE A 172 -6.39 -2.48 20.12
C ILE A 172 -5.30 -3.01 21.07
N GLY A 173 -4.17 -3.40 20.49
CA GLY A 173 -3.02 -3.91 21.24
C GLY A 173 -2.27 -2.77 21.91
N ASP A 174 -1.83 -1.80 21.12
CA ASP A 174 -1.09 -0.63 21.57
C ASP A 174 -1.81 0.65 21.12
N ARG A 175 -2.45 1.35 22.06
CA ARG A 175 -3.12 2.63 21.78
C ARG A 175 -2.15 3.68 21.25
N SER A 176 -0.91 3.67 21.73
CA SER A 176 0.11 4.63 21.27
C SER A 176 0.50 4.41 19.81
N LEU A 177 0.40 3.16 19.33
CA LEU A 177 0.58 2.85 17.92
C LEU A 177 -0.58 3.43 17.08
N LEU A 178 -1.83 3.25 17.51
CA LEU A 178 -2.99 3.81 16.82
C LEU A 178 -2.95 5.35 16.78
N GLU A 179 -2.56 6.00 17.88
CA GLU A 179 -2.37 7.46 17.94
C GLU A 179 -1.29 7.94 16.96
N LYS A 180 -0.13 7.25 16.92
CA LYS A 180 0.94 7.56 15.97
C LYS A 180 0.49 7.35 14.52
N MET A 181 -0.24 6.26 14.24
CA MET A 181 -0.80 6.01 12.91
C MET A 181 -1.78 7.13 12.52
N ALA A 182 -2.66 7.55 13.43
CA ALA A 182 -3.58 8.64 13.19
C ALA A 182 -2.83 9.94 12.86
N GLN A 183 -1.79 10.29 13.63
CA GLN A 183 -0.96 11.48 13.39
C GLN A 183 -0.26 11.45 12.04
N LEU A 184 0.33 10.32 11.65
CA LEU A 184 1.04 10.17 10.37
C LEU A 184 0.09 10.26 9.17
N LEU A 185 -1.15 9.79 9.33
CA LEU A 185 -2.15 9.76 8.26
C LEU A 185 -2.95 11.05 8.12
N ALA A 186 -2.88 11.98 9.08
CA ALA A 186 -3.73 13.17 9.11
C ALA A 186 -3.63 14.04 7.83
N GLY A 187 -2.46 14.08 7.20
CA GLY A 187 -2.23 14.87 5.98
C GLY A 187 -2.55 14.15 4.66
N THR A 188 -2.65 12.82 4.67
CA THR A 188 -2.76 12.01 3.43
C THR A 188 -4.04 11.18 3.36
N GLU A 189 -4.50 10.66 4.50
CA GLU A 189 -5.65 9.76 4.62
C GLU A 189 -6.56 10.19 5.79
N PRO A 190 -7.28 11.32 5.69
CA PRO A 190 -7.99 11.92 6.82
C PRO A 190 -9.04 11.01 7.46
N LEU A 191 -9.76 10.19 6.67
CA LEU A 191 -10.74 9.25 7.22
C LEU A 191 -10.09 8.10 7.99
N LEU A 192 -8.93 7.61 7.54
CA LEU A 192 -8.18 6.60 8.29
C LEU A 192 -7.60 7.19 9.58
N SER A 193 -7.13 8.44 9.52
CA SER A 193 -6.68 9.18 10.69
C SER A 193 -7.80 9.32 11.73
N GLU A 194 -8.99 9.77 11.31
CA GLU A 194 -10.19 9.86 12.15
C GLU A 194 -10.57 8.51 12.76
N LEU A 195 -10.58 7.43 11.95
CA LEU A 195 -10.90 6.09 12.42
C LEU A 195 -9.91 5.61 13.49
N PHE A 196 -8.59 5.79 13.29
CA PHE A 196 -7.60 5.34 14.27
C PHE A 196 -7.56 6.20 15.53
N GLN A 197 -7.77 7.51 15.41
CA GLN A 197 -7.92 8.39 16.55
C GLN A 197 -9.13 7.97 17.39
N GLU A 198 -10.25 7.62 16.74
CA GLU A 198 -11.41 7.15 17.45
C GLU A 198 -11.13 5.81 18.16
N LEU A 199 -10.55 4.84 17.46
CA LEU A 199 -10.21 3.53 18.01
C LEU A 199 -9.22 3.62 19.19
N SER A 200 -8.29 4.59 19.20
CA SER A 200 -7.35 4.77 20.32
C SER A 200 -8.04 5.27 21.59
N THR A 201 -9.10 6.08 21.46
CA THR A 201 -9.85 6.65 22.59
C THR A 201 -10.86 5.69 23.21
N GLN A 202 -11.19 4.57 22.55
CA GLN A 202 -12.16 3.63 23.09
C GLN A 202 -11.67 2.96 24.38
N ASN A 203 -12.51 3.01 25.42
CA ASN A 203 -12.32 2.25 26.66
C ASN A 203 -12.60 0.78 26.41
N VAL A 204 -11.58 0.03 25.98
CA VAL A 204 -11.68 -1.42 25.84
C VAL A 204 -11.70 -2.05 27.22
N ASN A 205 -12.89 -2.20 27.79
CA ASN A 205 -13.11 -3.03 28.98
C ASN A 205 -13.13 -4.52 28.54
N ARG A 206 -12.02 -5.03 28.01
CA ARG A 206 -11.89 -6.46 27.72
C ARG A 206 -11.62 -7.16 29.05
N LYS A 207 -12.61 -7.93 29.55
CA LYS A 207 -12.27 -9.17 30.26
C LYS A 207 -11.38 -9.95 29.31
N VAL A 208 -10.09 -10.02 29.60
CA VAL A 208 -9.15 -10.90 28.92
C VAL A 208 -9.66 -12.32 29.20
N GLN A 209 -10.57 -12.82 28.36
CA GLN A 209 -10.70 -14.24 28.22
C GLN A 209 -9.38 -14.68 27.61
N ASN A 210 -8.61 -15.45 28.38
CA ASN A 210 -7.50 -16.24 27.89
C ASN A 210 -8.05 -17.21 26.84
N VAL A 211 -8.32 -16.70 25.64
CA VAL A 211 -8.36 -17.51 24.45
C VAL A 211 -6.93 -17.99 24.33
N LYS A 212 -6.69 -19.27 24.66
CA LYS A 212 -5.47 -19.94 24.24
C LYS A 212 -5.38 -19.71 22.74
N SER A 213 -4.51 -18.78 22.34
CA SER A 213 -4.24 -18.50 20.95
C SER A 213 -3.85 -19.84 20.34
N LYS A 214 -4.70 -20.38 19.45
CA LYS A 214 -4.21 -21.33 18.47
C LYS A 214 -3.05 -20.63 17.78
N GLU A 215 -1.90 -21.28 17.78
CA GLU A 215 -0.66 -20.85 17.15
C GLU A 215 -0.92 -20.60 15.65
N GLU A 216 -1.50 -19.45 15.32
CA GLU A 216 -1.55 -18.93 13.96
C GLU A 216 -0.21 -18.29 13.69
N ASN A 217 0.75 -19.11 13.25
CA ASN A 217 2.07 -18.74 12.74
C ASN A 217 2.59 -17.42 13.33
N ASP A 218 3.08 -17.50 14.56
CA ASP A 218 3.90 -16.44 15.12
C ASP A 218 5.17 -16.36 14.27
N TRP A 219 5.17 -15.51 13.25
CA TRP A 219 6.39 -15.17 12.50
C TRP A 219 7.41 -14.49 13.41
N ARG A 220 7.01 -14.11 14.64
CA ARG A 220 7.91 -13.85 15.75
C ARG A 220 8.32 -15.16 16.43
N GLU A 221 8.75 -16.15 15.66
CA GLU A 221 9.98 -16.80 16.09
C GLU A 221 11.00 -15.67 16.21
N LYS A 222 11.09 -15.13 17.43
CA LYS A 222 12.27 -14.43 17.91
C LYS A 222 13.36 -15.48 17.81
N THR A 223 13.89 -15.64 16.61
CA THR A 223 15.32 -15.83 16.49
C THR A 223 15.86 -14.59 17.18
N GLU A 224 16.20 -14.75 18.46
CA GLU A 224 16.99 -13.74 19.15
C GLU A 224 18.11 -13.42 18.17
N PRO A 225 18.23 -12.14 17.73
CA PRO A 225 19.26 -11.81 16.77
C PRO A 225 20.56 -12.30 17.38
N GLU A 226 21.18 -13.31 16.77
CA GLU A 226 22.43 -13.89 17.27
C GLU A 226 23.32 -12.72 17.66
N GLU A 227 23.64 -12.61 18.96
CA GLU A 227 24.59 -11.61 19.44
C GLU A 227 25.85 -11.82 18.61
N LEU A 228 26.26 -10.77 17.91
CA LEU A 228 27.57 -10.50 17.28
C LEU A 228 27.32 -9.69 16.01
N THR A 229 27.38 -8.37 16.15
CA THR A 229 27.80 -7.47 15.08
C THR A 229 29.22 -7.03 15.42
N VAL A 230 30.22 -7.49 14.65
CA VAL A 230 31.46 -6.72 14.61
C VAL A 230 31.06 -5.37 14.04
N PRO A 231 31.19 -4.27 14.81
CA PRO A 231 30.69 -2.98 14.38
C PRO A 231 31.43 -2.57 13.12
N VAL A 232 30.67 -2.16 12.12
CA VAL A 232 31.24 -1.54 10.92
C VAL A 232 31.80 -0.19 11.35
N LYS A 233 33.09 0.00 11.13
CA LYS A 233 33.76 1.25 11.48
C LYS A 233 33.31 2.34 10.52
N GLU A 234 32.91 3.49 11.06
CA GLU A 234 32.51 4.62 10.25
C GLU A 234 33.65 5.06 9.31
N GLU A 235 34.90 4.97 9.77
CA GLU A 235 36.09 5.35 9.01
C GLU A 235 36.28 4.48 7.75
N GLU A 236 35.85 3.22 7.78
CA GLU A 236 35.88 2.34 6.60
C GLU A 236 34.84 2.79 5.56
N ILE A 237 33.73 3.39 5.98
CA ILE A 237 32.72 3.96 5.08
C ILE A 237 33.18 5.32 4.55
N THR A 238 33.71 6.19 5.41
CA THR A 238 34.09 7.54 5.02
C THR A 238 35.26 7.54 4.06
N SER A 239 36.31 6.76 4.34
CA SER A 239 37.48 6.64 3.45
C SER A 239 37.14 6.16 2.03
N LEU A 240 36.05 5.41 1.88
CA LEU A 240 35.55 4.95 0.59
C LEU A 240 34.77 6.01 -0.19
N LEU A 241 34.12 6.95 0.52
CA LEU A 241 33.23 7.98 -0.02
C LEU A 241 33.88 9.38 -0.08
N GLU A 242 35.03 9.58 0.56
CA GLU A 242 35.74 10.86 0.61
C GLU A 242 36.34 11.27 -0.75
N LYS A 243 36.85 12.50 -0.81
CA LYS A 243 37.28 13.21 -2.03
C LYS A 243 38.36 12.46 -2.84
N ASP A 244 39.15 11.60 -2.20
CA ASP A 244 40.19 10.76 -2.81
C ASP A 244 39.83 9.25 -2.82
N GLY A 245 38.58 8.91 -2.51
CA GLY A 245 38.07 7.54 -2.46
C GLY A 245 37.87 6.92 -3.85
N PHE A 246 37.54 5.62 -3.90
CA PHE A 246 37.38 4.88 -5.17
C PHE A 246 36.25 5.40 -6.05
N LEU A 247 35.30 6.15 -5.48
CA LEU A 247 34.21 6.78 -6.21
C LEU A 247 34.69 7.82 -7.23
N THR A 248 35.88 8.39 -7.06
CA THR A 248 36.54 9.25 -8.05
C THR A 248 36.74 8.58 -9.41
N LYS A 249 36.72 7.24 -9.46
CA LYS A 249 36.79 6.46 -10.71
C LYS A 249 35.48 6.43 -11.50
N LEU A 250 34.36 6.88 -10.91
CA LEU A 250 33.12 7.08 -11.65
C LEU A 250 33.27 8.25 -12.61
N THR A 251 32.86 8.05 -13.86
CA THR A 251 32.69 9.14 -14.82
C THR A 251 31.71 10.16 -14.24
N ASN A 252 32.15 11.42 -14.15
CA ASN A 252 31.40 12.54 -13.55
C ASN A 252 31.13 12.40 -12.04
N TYR A 253 32.07 11.83 -11.28
CA TYR A 253 31.99 11.86 -9.82
C TYR A 253 31.99 13.29 -9.27
N GLU A 254 31.03 13.56 -8.40
CA GLU A 254 30.92 14.78 -7.64
C GLU A 254 30.81 14.38 -6.18
N HIS A 255 31.65 14.98 -5.33
CA HIS A 255 31.59 14.75 -3.89
C HIS A 255 30.30 15.35 -3.33
N ARG A 256 29.45 14.50 -2.74
CA ARG A 256 28.14 14.90 -2.21
C ARG A 256 28.09 14.68 -0.70
N PRO A 257 28.14 15.75 0.12
CA PRO A 257 28.11 15.62 1.59
C PRO A 257 26.91 14.83 2.11
N GLN A 258 25.74 14.99 1.49
CA GLN A 258 24.51 14.27 1.87
C GLN A 258 24.61 12.77 1.63
N GLN A 259 25.41 12.35 0.62
CA GLN A 259 25.67 10.94 0.35
C GLN A 259 26.43 10.29 1.52
N LEU A 260 27.43 11.00 2.03
CA LEU A 260 28.25 10.58 3.16
C LEU A 260 27.43 10.54 4.45
N GLU A 261 26.65 11.59 4.71
CA GLU A 261 25.75 11.67 5.85
C GLU A 261 24.76 10.49 5.90
N MET A 262 24.10 10.20 4.77
CA MET A 262 23.21 9.03 4.66
C MET A 262 23.96 7.73 4.91
N ALA A 263 25.19 7.57 4.40
CA ALA A 263 25.97 6.36 4.59
C ALA A 263 26.36 6.13 6.06
N LYS A 264 26.70 7.20 6.79
CA LYS A 264 26.95 7.17 8.24
C LYS A 264 25.71 6.75 9.02
N LEU A 265 24.55 7.33 8.68
CA LEU A 265 23.27 6.96 9.30
C LEU A 265 22.93 5.48 9.06
N VAL A 266 23.13 4.98 7.84
CA VAL A 266 22.90 3.57 7.51
C VAL A 266 23.88 2.66 8.27
N CYS A 267 25.15 3.05 8.40
CA CYS A 267 26.15 2.32 9.18
C CYS A 267 25.75 2.22 10.67
N ALA A 268 25.37 3.35 11.28
CA ALA A 268 24.87 3.37 12.65
C ALA A 268 23.64 2.48 12.81
N ALA A 269 22.69 2.53 11.87
CA ALA A 269 21.51 1.68 11.90
C ALA A 269 21.83 0.18 11.86
N PHE A 270 22.82 -0.23 11.07
CA PHE A 270 23.32 -1.61 11.06
C PHE A 270 23.97 -2.02 12.38
N ASN A 271 24.79 -1.14 12.97
CA ASN A 271 25.50 -1.41 14.22
C ASN A 271 24.54 -1.50 15.42
N ASP A 272 23.59 -0.57 15.49
CA ASP A 272 22.64 -0.44 16.61
C ASP A 272 21.38 -1.31 16.44
N SER A 273 21.30 -2.06 15.32
CA SER A 273 20.07 -2.78 14.92
C SER A 273 18.83 -1.88 14.91
N ALA A 274 19.02 -0.61 14.54
CA ALA A 274 18.00 0.42 14.55
C ALA A 274 17.19 0.46 13.25
N LYS A 275 15.97 0.98 13.32
CA LYS A 275 15.15 1.29 12.14
C LYS A 275 15.42 2.72 11.71
N LEU A 276 15.88 2.90 10.48
CA LEU A 276 16.20 4.20 9.90
C LEU A 276 15.25 4.51 8.75
N VAL A 277 14.71 5.74 8.73
CA VAL A 277 14.00 6.33 7.60
C VAL A 277 14.79 7.55 7.15
N VAL A 278 15.08 7.64 5.86
CA VAL A 278 15.84 8.77 5.27
C VAL A 278 15.01 9.39 4.15
N GLU A 279 14.75 10.69 4.26
CA GLU A 279 14.27 11.50 3.16
C GLU A 279 15.46 12.19 2.49
N ALA A 280 15.62 11.98 1.19
CA ALA A 280 16.76 12.51 0.44
C ALA A 280 16.35 12.86 -1.01
N PRO A 281 16.77 14.01 -1.55
CA PRO A 281 16.48 14.42 -2.93
C PRO A 281 16.96 13.40 -3.98
N THR A 282 16.50 13.54 -5.22
CA THR A 282 17.08 12.78 -6.34
C THR A 282 18.51 13.23 -6.63
N GLY A 283 19.33 12.35 -7.21
CA GLY A 283 20.71 12.71 -7.61
C GLY A 283 21.76 12.73 -6.50
N VAL A 284 21.39 12.61 -5.21
CA VAL A 284 22.35 12.65 -4.09
C VAL A 284 23.22 11.38 -3.93
N GLY A 285 23.06 10.39 -4.80
CA GLY A 285 23.83 9.14 -4.73
C GLY A 285 23.33 8.12 -3.69
N LYS A 286 22.03 8.17 -3.35
CA LYS A 286 21.34 7.32 -2.36
C LYS A 286 21.72 5.84 -2.44
N THR A 287 21.83 5.32 -3.66
CA THR A 287 22.10 3.90 -3.87
C THR A 287 23.41 3.45 -3.24
N LEU A 288 24.49 4.19 -3.51
CA LEU A 288 25.81 3.86 -2.98
C LEU A 288 25.87 4.09 -1.47
N SER A 289 25.15 5.11 -0.96
CA SER A 289 25.06 5.41 0.48
C SER A 289 24.54 4.24 1.30
N TYR A 290 23.58 3.45 0.79
CA TYR A 290 23.14 2.25 1.51
C TYR A 290 23.87 0.98 1.06
N LEU A 291 24.34 0.87 -0.19
CA LEU A 291 24.99 -0.34 -0.70
C LEU A 291 26.36 -0.60 -0.05
N ILE A 292 27.19 0.44 0.10
CA ILE A 292 28.54 0.30 0.67
C ILE A 292 28.48 -0.21 2.11
N PRO A 293 27.76 0.45 3.05
CA PRO A 293 27.65 -0.08 4.41
C PRO A 293 26.96 -1.45 4.45
N ALA A 294 25.97 -1.71 3.59
CA ALA A 294 25.33 -3.03 3.51
C ALA A 294 26.30 -4.15 3.11
N ILE A 295 27.18 -3.92 2.13
CA ILE A 295 28.16 -4.92 1.67
C ILE A 295 29.20 -5.18 2.76
N ILE A 296 29.71 -4.12 3.40
CA ILE A 296 30.70 -4.25 4.48
C ILE A 296 30.07 -5.01 5.65
N PHE A 297 28.88 -4.59 6.10
CA PHE A 297 28.14 -5.27 7.15
C PHE A 297 27.89 -6.75 6.82
N ALA A 298 27.39 -7.05 5.63
CA ALA A 298 27.12 -8.41 5.17
C ALA A 298 28.39 -9.29 5.17
N THR A 299 29.52 -8.72 4.76
CA THR A 299 30.79 -9.44 4.65
C THR A 299 31.41 -9.69 6.02
N VAL A 300 31.50 -8.64 6.85
CA VAL A 300 32.09 -8.69 8.19
C VAL A 300 31.29 -9.60 9.11
N ASN A 301 29.96 -9.50 9.07
CA ASN A 301 29.07 -10.26 9.94
C ASN A 301 28.57 -11.58 9.33
N ARG A 302 29.03 -11.93 8.11
CA ARG A 302 28.58 -13.11 7.34
C ARG A 302 27.04 -13.21 7.23
N ARG A 303 26.37 -12.07 7.17
CA ARG A 303 24.90 -11.98 7.08
C ARG A 303 24.44 -11.67 5.67
N ARG A 304 23.16 -11.98 5.41
CA ARG A 304 22.49 -11.58 4.18
C ARG A 304 21.81 -10.23 4.43
N VAL A 305 22.06 -9.28 3.54
CA VAL A 305 21.29 -8.03 3.47
C VAL A 305 20.37 -8.12 2.26
N VAL A 306 19.10 -7.80 2.48
CA VAL A 306 18.08 -7.73 1.42
C VAL A 306 17.82 -6.27 1.11
N ILE A 307 17.85 -5.92 -0.18
CA ILE A 307 17.55 -4.58 -0.67
C ILE A 307 16.27 -4.68 -1.48
N SER A 308 15.23 -3.97 -1.04
CA SER A 308 13.96 -3.86 -1.73
C SER A 308 13.84 -2.48 -2.38
N THR A 309 13.39 -2.43 -3.62
CA THR A 309 13.21 -1.19 -4.39
C THR A 309 11.76 -1.06 -4.83
N ASN A 310 11.25 0.17 -4.91
CA ASN A 310 9.89 0.44 -5.34
C ASN A 310 9.60 0.03 -6.80
N THR A 311 10.60 0.07 -7.69
CA THR A 311 10.41 -0.21 -9.12
C THR A 311 11.42 -1.20 -9.70
N LYS A 312 11.00 -1.96 -10.72
CA LYS A 312 11.88 -2.85 -11.49
C LYS A 312 13.04 -2.10 -12.15
N ASN A 313 12.82 -0.86 -12.60
CA ASN A 313 13.87 -0.05 -13.19
C ASN A 313 15.01 0.26 -12.20
N LEU A 314 14.67 0.62 -10.94
CA LEU A 314 15.67 0.83 -9.90
C LEU A 314 16.43 -0.47 -9.58
N GLN A 315 15.73 -1.60 -9.51
CA GLN A 315 16.36 -2.90 -9.32
C GLN A 315 17.36 -3.22 -10.45
N THR A 316 16.98 -2.98 -11.70
CA THR A 316 17.84 -3.19 -12.87
C THR A 316 19.06 -2.27 -12.84
N GLN A 317 18.90 -1.00 -12.47
CA GLN A 317 20.02 -0.06 -12.32
C GLN A 317 21.04 -0.55 -11.28
N ILE A 318 20.58 -1.03 -10.12
CA ILE A 318 21.44 -1.60 -9.08
C ILE A 318 22.20 -2.80 -9.61
N TRP A 319 21.49 -3.70 -10.29
CA TRP A 319 22.04 -4.97 -10.76
C TRP A 319 23.06 -4.81 -11.89
N GLU A 320 22.78 -3.94 -12.86
CA GLU A 320 23.56 -3.83 -14.10
C GLU A 320 24.66 -2.77 -14.04
N LYS A 321 24.56 -1.78 -13.13
CA LYS A 321 25.52 -0.67 -13.05
C LYS A 321 26.22 -0.62 -11.70
N GLU A 322 25.46 -0.45 -10.62
CA GLU A 322 26.04 -0.08 -9.32
C GLU A 322 26.76 -1.26 -8.65
N LEU A 323 26.20 -2.48 -8.69
CA LEU A 323 26.86 -3.66 -8.13
C LEU A 323 28.13 -4.08 -8.93
N PRO A 324 28.14 -4.12 -10.27
CA PRO A 324 29.37 -4.36 -11.03
C PRO A 324 30.46 -3.33 -10.72
N PHE A 325 30.09 -2.05 -10.68
CA PHE A 325 31.02 -0.97 -10.32
C PHE A 325 31.64 -1.19 -8.92
N LEU A 326 30.82 -1.52 -7.92
CA LEU A 326 31.30 -1.84 -6.57
C LEU A 326 32.18 -3.10 -6.56
N LYS A 327 31.88 -4.10 -7.40
CA LYS A 327 32.65 -5.36 -7.43
C LYS A 327 34.05 -5.17 -7.99
N GLU A 328 34.21 -4.25 -8.94
CA GLU A 328 35.51 -3.90 -9.54
C GLU A 328 36.34 -2.98 -8.64
N ASN A 329 35.71 -2.12 -7.85
CA ASN A 329 36.39 -1.00 -7.20
C ASN A 329 36.43 -1.06 -5.67
N LEU A 330 35.60 -1.87 -5.02
CA LEU A 330 35.62 -2.06 -3.57
C LEU A 330 36.77 -3.01 -3.18
N PRO A 331 37.86 -2.53 -2.57
CA PRO A 331 39.05 -3.34 -2.34
C PRO A 331 38.81 -4.42 -1.28
N ASN A 332 39.43 -5.59 -1.46
CA ASN A 332 39.63 -6.63 -0.43
C ASN A 332 38.36 -7.25 0.21
N LEU A 333 37.18 -7.08 -0.38
CA LEU A 333 35.93 -7.68 0.12
C LEU A 333 35.39 -8.75 -0.84
N LYS A 334 35.22 -9.98 -0.34
CA LYS A 334 34.61 -11.08 -1.08
C LYS A 334 33.11 -11.15 -0.75
N TRP A 335 32.28 -10.65 -1.66
CA TRP A 335 30.83 -10.69 -1.53
C TRP A 335 30.16 -11.23 -2.80
N ARG A 336 28.90 -11.64 -2.65
CA ARG A 336 28.04 -12.11 -3.75
C ARG A 336 26.69 -11.43 -3.62
N ALA A 337 26.07 -11.14 -4.76
CA ALA A 337 24.70 -10.68 -4.83
C ALA A 337 23.90 -11.59 -5.76
N SER A 338 22.58 -11.62 -5.56
CA SER A 338 21.64 -12.34 -6.42
C SER A 338 20.40 -11.46 -6.61
N ARG A 339 19.87 -11.43 -7.83
CA ARG A 339 18.64 -10.73 -8.14
C ARG A 339 17.46 -11.67 -7.95
N LEU A 340 16.56 -11.34 -7.03
CA LEU A 340 15.29 -12.02 -6.88
C LEU A 340 14.31 -11.45 -7.92
N LEU A 341 13.92 -12.30 -8.86
CA LEU A 341 12.88 -11.99 -9.84
C LEU A 341 11.54 -12.42 -9.24
N GLY A 342 10.73 -11.44 -8.87
CA GLY A 342 9.35 -11.61 -8.42
C GLY A 342 8.34 -11.40 -9.53
#